data_AF-A0AAN7KGT1-F1
#
_entry.id   AF-A0AAN7KGT1-F1
#
_cell.length_a   1.000
_cell.length_b   1.000
_cell.length_c   1.000
_cell.angle_alpha   90.00
_cell.angle_beta   90.00
_cell.angle_gamma   90.00
#
_symmetry.space_group_name_H-M   'P 1'
#
loop_
_entity.id
_entity.type
_entity.pdbx_description
1 polymer ?
#
loop_
_entity_poly.entity_id
_entity_poly.type
_entity_poly.pdbx_seq_one_letter_code
_entity_poly.pdbx_strand_id
1 'polypeptide(L)'
;MHCVYISFQVAERAHLLWNNERIFRLVSQNQQTIIPLIVSALEHNAQNHWNQAVLNLTRNLQKTLFEMDEQLVISCQRAVEEKSSTLISTSEKRRAAWEHLEITARDSQNSAGNAACHVTG
;
A
#
# COMPACT_ATOMS: atom_id res chain seq x y z
N MET A 1 16.73 -17.16 1.45
CA MET A 1 17.33 -16.54 0.24
C MET A 1 16.61 -16.96 -1.05
N HIS A 2 15.28 -17.08 -1.07
CA HIS A 2 14.52 -17.42 -2.30
C HIS A 2 13.40 -16.42 -2.59
N CYS A 3 12.85 -15.76 -1.56
CA CYS A 3 11.82 -14.72 -1.74
C CYS A 3 12.34 -13.41 -2.36
N VAL A 4 13.64 -13.13 -2.20
CA VAL A 4 14.33 -11.93 -2.70
C VAL A 4 14.56 -11.99 -4.22
N TYR A 5 14.75 -13.20 -4.77
CA TYR A 5 14.99 -13.41 -6.21
C TYR A 5 13.71 -13.28 -7.04
N ILE A 6 12.56 -13.63 -6.46
CA ILE A 6 11.26 -13.59 -7.12
C ILE A 6 10.85 -12.15 -7.46
N SER A 7 11.20 -11.15 -6.64
CA SER A 7 10.83 -9.75 -6.95
C SER A 7 11.70 -9.11 -8.03
N PHE A 8 12.99 -9.44 -8.08
CA PHE A 8 13.92 -8.83 -9.04
C PHE A 8 13.69 -9.31 -10.48
N GLN A 9 13.64 -10.63 -10.72
CA GLN A 9 13.47 -11.15 -12.08
C GLN A 9 12.11 -10.80 -12.68
N VAL A 10 11.07 -10.74 -11.84
CA VAL A 10 9.74 -10.30 -12.27
C VAL A 10 9.76 -8.82 -12.64
N ALA A 11 10.43 -7.97 -11.84
CA ALA A 11 10.59 -6.56 -12.16
C ALA A 11 11.38 -6.33 -13.46
N GLU A 12 12.46 -7.10 -13.68
CA GLU A 12 13.27 -7.04 -14.90
C GLU A 12 12.46 -7.42 -16.14
N ARG A 13 11.73 -8.55 -16.10
CA ARG A 13 10.87 -8.98 -17.20
C ARG A 13 9.70 -8.01 -17.45
N ALA A 14 9.12 -7.44 -16.40
CA ALA A 14 8.08 -6.42 -16.52
C ALA A 14 8.60 -5.14 -17.19
N HIS A 15 9.85 -4.74 -16.89
CA HIS A 15 10.47 -3.60 -17.55
C HIS A 15 10.71 -3.86 -19.05
N LEU A 16 11.15 -5.06 -19.43
CA LEU A 16 11.30 -5.43 -20.84
C LEU A 16 10.00 -5.33 -21.64
N LEU A 17 8.85 -5.64 -21.02
CA LEU A 17 7.54 -5.44 -21.65
C LEU A 17 7.25 -3.96 -21.93
N TRP A 18 7.70 -3.06 -21.05
CA TRP A 18 7.51 -1.62 -21.23
C TRP A 18 8.37 -1.03 -22.35
N ASN A 19 9.54 -1.63 -22.59
CA ASN A 19 10.40 -1.26 -23.71
C ASN A 19 9.89 -1.77 -25.06
N ASN A 20 8.80 -2.54 -25.09
CA ASN A 20 8.19 -2.98 -26.34
C ASN A 20 7.26 -1.88 -26.88
N GLU A 21 7.61 -1.31 -28.04
CA GLU A 21 6.84 -0.23 -28.68
C GLU A 21 5.36 -0.57 -28.91
N ARG A 22 5.03 -1.83 -29.21
CA ARG A 22 3.64 -2.25 -29.41
C ARG A 22 2.86 -2.19 -28.10
N ILE A 23 3.46 -2.66 -27.00
CA ILE A 23 2.87 -2.58 -25.67
C ILE A 23 2.72 -1.11 -25.27
N PHE A 24 3.77 -0.32 -25.43
CA PHE A 24 3.76 1.11 -25.13
C PHE A 24 2.62 1.82 -25.87
N ARG A 25 2.48 1.60 -27.18
CA ARG A 25 1.38 2.17 -27.97
C ARG A 25 -0.01 1.78 -27.46
N LEU A 26 -0.21 0.52 -27.09
CA LEU A 26 -1.49 0.07 -26.53
C LEU A 26 -1.77 0.72 -25.18
N VAL A 27 -0.73 0.92 -24.36
CA VAL A 27 -0.85 1.63 -23.09
C VAL A 27 -1.23 3.08 -23.33
N SER A 28 -0.56 3.79 -24.24
CA SER A 28 -0.89 5.19 -24.55
C SER A 28 -2.33 5.34 -25.05
N GLN A 29 -2.79 4.43 -25.90
CA GLN A 29 -4.18 4.43 -26.40
C GLN A 29 -5.23 4.22 -25.30
N ASN A 30 -4.86 3.54 -24.20
CA ASN A 30 -5.74 3.18 -23.10
C ASN A 30 -5.30 3.81 -21.78
N GLN A 31 -4.59 4.94 -21.84
CA GLN A 31 -3.90 5.51 -20.68
C GLN A 31 -4.85 5.84 -19.52
N GLN A 32 -6.07 6.28 -19.83
CA GLN A 32 -7.12 6.61 -18.84
C GLN A 32 -7.54 5.41 -17.96
N THR A 33 -7.34 4.18 -18.43
CA THR A 33 -7.65 2.96 -17.67
C THR A 33 -6.38 2.33 -17.10
N ILE A 34 -5.29 2.31 -17.87
CA ILE A 34 -4.07 1.57 -17.50
C ILE A 34 -3.22 2.35 -16.50
N ILE A 35 -3.02 3.67 -16.69
CA ILE A 35 -2.17 4.47 -15.79
C ILE A 35 -2.67 4.39 -14.33
N PRO A 36 -3.97 4.58 -14.02
CA PRO A 36 -4.44 4.53 -12.63
C PRO A 36 -4.17 3.19 -11.92
N LEU A 37 -4.19 2.07 -12.65
CA LEU A 37 -3.92 0.75 -12.10
C LEU A 37 -2.44 0.55 -11.76
N ILE A 38 -1.56 1.12 -12.58
CA ILE A 38 -0.11 0.91 -12.45
C ILE A 38 0.49 1.88 -11.43
N VAL A 39 0.07 3.15 -11.40
CA VAL A 39 0.65 4.18 -10.54
C VAL A 39 0.64 3.77 -9.07
N SER A 40 -0.46 3.18 -8.56
CA SER A 40 -0.52 2.72 -7.17
C SER A 40 0.54 1.67 -6.83
N ALA A 41 0.84 0.75 -7.75
CA ALA A 41 1.87 -0.26 -7.55
C ALA A 41 3.28 0.34 -7.60
N LEU A 42 3.49 1.34 -8.47
CA LEU A 42 4.77 2.05 -8.57
C LEU A 42 5.07 2.90 -7.33
N GLU A 43 4.08 3.62 -6.81
CA GLU A 43 4.24 4.40 -5.56
C GLU A 43 4.61 3.50 -4.39
N HIS A 44 3.95 2.34 -4.25
CA HIS A 44 4.29 1.38 -3.21
C HIS A 44 5.71 0.83 -3.36
N ASN A 45 6.11 0.46 -4.58
CA ASN A 45 7.45 -0.04 -4.86
C ASN A 45 8.52 1.02 -4.59
N ALA A 46 8.27 2.28 -4.98
CA ALA A 46 9.21 3.38 -4.81
C ALA A 46 9.52 3.67 -3.33
N GLN A 47 8.55 3.43 -2.43
CA GLN A 47 8.70 3.65 -0.99
C GLN A 47 9.29 2.46 -0.24
N ASN A 48 9.01 1.22 -0.68
CA ASN A 48 9.20 0.03 0.16
C ASN A 48 10.13 -1.04 -0.42
N HIS A 49 10.61 -0.90 -1.67
CA HIS A 49 11.43 -1.94 -2.29
C HIS A 49 12.89 -1.86 -1.84
N TRP A 50 13.46 -2.97 -1.36
CA TRP A 50 14.82 -3.04 -0.82
C TRP A 50 15.93 -3.04 -1.89
N ASN A 51 15.60 -3.40 -3.13
CA ASN A 51 16.56 -3.49 -4.24
C ASN A 51 16.66 -2.17 -5.04
N GLN A 52 17.85 -1.58 -5.07
CA GLN A 52 18.11 -0.31 -5.75
C GLN A 52 17.88 -0.35 -7.27
N ALA A 53 18.18 -1.47 -7.95
CA ALA A 53 17.95 -1.59 -9.38
C ALA A 53 16.45 -1.55 -9.70
N VAL A 54 15.62 -2.23 -8.92
CA VAL A 54 14.16 -2.19 -9.05
C VAL A 54 13.62 -0.79 -8.77
N LEU A 55 14.17 -0.09 -7.78
CA LEU A 55 13.81 1.32 -7.51
C LEU A 55 14.14 2.23 -8.70
N ASN A 56 15.31 2.04 -9.33
CA ASN A 56 15.70 2.80 -10.51
C ASN A 56 14.76 2.52 -11.70
N LEU A 57 14.40 1.24 -11.94
CA LEU A 57 13.43 0.86 -12.97
C LEU A 57 12.05 1.45 -12.70
N THR A 58 11.61 1.44 -11.43
CA THR A 58 10.34 2.03 -11.00
C THR A 58 10.30 3.52 -11.31
N ARG A 59 11.36 4.28 -10.95
CA ARG A 59 11.45 5.72 -11.25
C ARG A 59 11.50 6.02 -12.74
N ASN A 60 12.22 5.20 -13.52
CA ASN A 60 12.24 5.35 -14.97
C ASN A 60 10.83 5.20 -15.57
N LEU A 61 10.10 4.18 -15.14
CA LEU A 61 8.73 3.94 -15.57
C LEU A 61 7.78 5.07 -15.13
N GLN A 62 7.89 5.55 -13.88
CA GLN A 62 7.13 6.72 -13.41
C GLN A 62 7.37 7.94 -14.30
N LYS A 63 8.63 8.21 -14.68
CA LYS A 63 8.97 9.31 -15.59
C LYS A 63 8.31 9.14 -16.96
N THR A 64 8.36 7.93 -17.54
CA THR A 64 7.70 7.64 -18.82
C THR A 64 6.18 7.82 -18.75
N LEU A 65 5.54 7.41 -17.67
CA LEU A 65 4.10 7.63 -17.49
C LEU A 65 3.77 9.12 -17.34
N PHE A 66 4.62 9.87 -16.65
CA PHE A 66 4.46 11.31 -16.48
C PHE A 66 4.61 12.08 -17.80
N GLU A 67 5.59 11.69 -18.63
CA GLU A 67 5.77 12.23 -19.98
C GLU A 67 4.58 11.91 -20.91
N MET A 68 3.85 10.81 -20.62
CA MET A 68 2.68 10.38 -21.40
C MET A 68 1.41 11.17 -21.02
N ASP A 69 1.13 11.33 -19.73
CA ASP A 69 -0.02 12.11 -19.25
C ASP A 69 0.22 12.59 -17.81
N GLU A 70 0.86 13.75 -17.67
CA GLU A 70 1.20 14.37 -16.38
C GLU A 70 -0.02 14.56 -15.49
N GLN A 71 -1.11 15.10 -16.02
CA GLN A 71 -2.31 15.42 -15.24
C GLN A 71 -2.97 14.16 -14.69
N LEU A 72 -3.03 13.10 -15.51
CA LEU A 72 -3.55 11.82 -15.08
C LEU A 72 -2.68 11.21 -13.98
N VAL A 73 -1.35 11.24 -14.13
CA VAL A 73 -0.43 10.70 -13.11
C VAL A 73 -0.56 11.46 -11.78
N ILE A 74 -0.59 12.80 -11.80
CA ILE A 74 -0.76 13.61 -10.60
C ILE A 74 -2.10 13.29 -9.91
N SER A 75 -3.18 13.14 -10.68
CA SER A 75 -4.49 12.79 -10.13
C SER A 75 -4.47 11.41 -9.45
N CYS A 76 -3.76 10.45 -10.03
CA CYS A 76 -3.60 9.11 -9.45
C CYS A 76 -2.78 9.14 -8.16
N GLN A 77 -1.68 9.90 -8.13
CA GLN A 77 -0.85 10.05 -6.93
C GLN A 77 -1.64 10.63 -5.76
N ARG A 78 -2.45 11.66 -6.01
CA ARG A 78 -3.34 12.24 -5.00
C ARG A 78 -4.35 11.20 -4.48
N ALA A 79 -4.96 10.42 -5.37
CA ALA A 79 -5.90 9.38 -4.98
C ALA A 79 -5.23 8.26 -4.14
N VAL A 80 -3.97 7.93 -4.43
CA VAL A 80 -3.19 6.97 -3.64
C VAL A 80 -2.93 7.49 -2.23
N GLU A 81 -2.58 8.77 -2.09
CA GLU A 81 -2.35 9.43 -0.80
C GLU A 81 -3.65 9.56 0.04
N GLU A 82 -4.76 9.92 -0.59
CA GLU A 82 -6.07 9.93 0.08
C GLU A 82 -6.47 8.52 0.54
N LYS A 83 -6.23 7.50 -0.29
CA LYS A 83 -6.49 6.12 0.10
C LYS A 83 -5.59 5.63 1.24
N SER A 84 -4.32 6.02 1.27
CA SER A 84 -3.41 5.62 2.35
C SER A 84 -3.79 6.28 3.67
N SER A 85 -4.11 7.57 3.66
CA SER A 85 -4.55 8.31 4.85
C SER A 85 -5.87 7.78 5.42
N THR A 86 -6.84 7.46 4.57
CA THR A 86 -8.12 6.85 5.01
C THR A 86 -7.92 5.45 5.61
N LEU A 87 -7.00 4.63 5.05
CA LEU A 87 -6.63 3.33 5.61
C LEU A 87 -5.96 3.47 6.99
N ILE A 88 -5.05 4.45 7.15
CA ILE A 88 -4.40 4.76 8.43
C ILE A 88 -5.46 5.16 9.47
N SER A 89 -6.31 6.13 9.17
CA SER A 89 -7.38 6.57 10.09
C SER A 89 -8.31 5.43 10.48
N THR A 90 -8.68 4.56 9.53
CA THR A 90 -9.51 3.39 9.83
C THR A 90 -8.78 2.41 10.74
N SER A 91 -7.48 2.21 10.54
CA SER A 91 -6.66 1.35 11.40
C SER A 91 -6.52 1.89 12.82
N GLU A 92 -6.40 3.22 12.99
CA GLU A 92 -6.34 3.89 14.28
C GLU A 92 -7.68 3.80 15.03
N LYS A 93 -8.80 4.02 14.33
CA LYS A 93 -10.14 3.84 14.91
C LYS A 93 -10.35 2.42 15.40
N ARG A 94 -9.92 1.42 14.61
CA ARG A 94 -9.95 0.01 15.04
C ARG A 94 -9.08 -0.22 16.27
N ARG A 95 -7.85 0.31 16.29
CA ARG A 95 -6.93 0.18 17.43
C ARG A 95 -7.54 0.75 18.71
N ALA A 96 -8.10 1.95 18.66
CA ALA A 96 -8.74 2.60 19.81
C ALA A 96 -9.96 1.82 20.32
N ALA A 97 -10.79 1.29 19.41
CA ALA A 97 -11.92 0.45 19.79
C ALA A 97 -11.47 -0.85 20.49
N TRP A 98 -10.40 -1.49 20.00
CA TRP A 98 -9.82 -2.68 20.63
C TRP A 98 -9.23 -2.38 22.01
N GLU A 99 -8.54 -1.25 22.17
CA GLU A 99 -7.96 -0.82 23.46
C GLU A 99 -9.05 -0.56 24.51
N HIS A 100 -10.14 0.10 24.12
CA HIS A 100 -11.28 0.31 25.02
C HIS A 100 -11.95 -1.00 25.44
N LEU A 101 -12.11 -1.95 24.52
CA LEU A 101 -12.65 -3.29 24.82
C LEU A 101 -11.75 -4.04 25.80
N GLU A 102 -10.43 -3.96 25.63
CA GLU A 102 -9.47 -4.62 26.52
C GLU A 102 -9.50 -4.03 27.93
N ILE A 103 -9.56 -2.70 28.07
CA ILE A 103 -9.71 -2.02 29.36
C ILE A 103 -11.02 -2.45 30.04
N THR A 104 -12.14 -2.38 29.32
CA THR A 104 -13.46 -2.76 29.85
C THR A 104 -13.49 -4.23 30.29
N ALA A 105 -12.87 -5.12 29.52
CA ALA A 105 -12.76 -6.53 29.88
C ALA A 105 -11.93 -6.74 31.16
N ARG A 106 -10.77 -6.07 31.30
CA ARG A 106 -9.93 -6.12 32.50
C ARG A 106 -10.65 -5.59 33.73
N ASP A 107 -11.36 -4.48 33.62
CA ASP A 107 -12.12 -3.87 34.72
C ASP A 107 -13.28 -4.78 35.19
N SER A 108 -13.95 -5.45 34.25
CA SER A 108 -15.00 -6.41 34.58
C SER A 108 -14.47 -7.65 35.34
N GLN A 109 -13.26 -8.12 35.02
CA GLN A 109 -12.60 -9.22 35.72
C GLN A 109 -12.17 -8.81 37.14
N ASN A 110 -11.62 -7.60 37.31
CA ASN A 110 -11.26 -7.08 38.63
C ASN A 110 -12.49 -6.85 39.53
N SER A 111 -13.61 -6.41 38.94
CA SER A 111 -14.87 -6.18 39.67
C SER A 111 -15.50 -7.50 40.15
N ALA A 112 -15.44 -8.55 39.34
CA ALA A 112 -15.90 -9.89 39.71
C ALA A 112 -15.00 -10.55 40.77
N GLY A 113 -13.68 -10.32 40.72
CA GLY A 113 -12.73 -10.78 41.74
C GLY A 113 -12.92 -10.11 43.10
N ASN A 114 -13.20 -8.80 43.12
CA ASN A 114 -13.44 -8.07 44.36
C ASN A 114 -14.81 -8.39 45.01
N ALA A 115 -15.84 -8.69 44.21
CA ALA A 115 -17.15 -9.11 44.73
C ALA A 115 -17.10 -10.50 45.41
N ALA A 116 -16.19 -11.38 45.00
CA ALA A 116 -16.02 -12.71 45.62
C ALA A 116 -15.37 -12.66 47.01
N CYS A 117 -14.63 -11.59 47.35
CA CYS A 117 -13.92 -11.47 48.64
C CYS A 117 -14.77 -10.82 49.77
N HIS A 118 -16.06 -10.55 49.56
CA HIS A 118 -16.91 -9.89 50.58
C HIS A 118 -18.17 -10.69 50.98
N VAL A 119 -18.18 -12.01 50.76
CA VAL A 119 -19.29 -12.89 51.20
C VAL A 119 -18.75 -14.15 51.89
N THR A 120 -18.07 -13.99 53.02
CA THR A 120 -18.04 -14.97 54.12
C THR A 120 -17.70 -14.23 55.40
N GLY A 121 -18.73 -13.80 56.12
CA GLY A 121 -18.67 -13.37 57.52
C GLY A 121 -19.48 -14.35 58.35
#